data_AF-A0A9D9EM36-F1
#
_entry.id   AF-A0A9D9EM36-F1
#
_cell.length_a   1.000
_cell.length_b   1.000
_cell.length_c   1.000
_cell.angle_alpha   90.00
_cell.angle_beta   90.00
_cell.angle_gamma   90.00
#
_symmetry.space_group_name_H-M   'P 1'
#
loop_
_entity.id
_entity.type
_entity.pdbx_description
1 polymer ?
#
loop_
_entity_poly.entity_id
_entity_poly.type
_entity_poly.pdbx_seq_one_letter_code
_entity_poly.pdbx_strand_id
1 'polypeptide(L)'
;DSARDEGVELELVQADLRSFVRPEAFDAAVSLYTSFGYCDTVEEDMRILRNIAASLRPGGWFILEMTGREIAVRDFTEGEWFERAGYTVLTEFSVTGAWEALRSRWILLDSGGGRTDHTYDQRLYSAVELKRLLPACGFSSAEVYGDFDFSPYNEKARTMVLVGRK
;
A
#
# COMPACT_ATOMS: atom_id res chain seq x y z
N ASP A 1 0.37 -16.45 14.77
CA ASP A 1 -0.76 -16.97 15.55
C ASP A 1 -1.93 -17.38 14.67
N SER A 2 -2.62 -16.46 13.97
CA SER A 2 -3.80 -16.81 13.14
C SER A 2 -3.58 -17.95 12.13
N ALA A 3 -2.48 -17.97 11.39
CA ALA A 3 -2.23 -19.06 10.43
C ALA A 3 -2.07 -20.44 11.10
N ARG A 4 -1.46 -20.49 12.29
CA ARG A 4 -1.35 -21.71 13.08
C ARG A 4 -2.72 -22.16 13.57
N ASP A 5 -3.55 -21.22 14.00
CA ASP A 5 -4.90 -21.50 14.50
C ASP A 5 -5.83 -22.01 13.37
N GLU A 6 -5.62 -21.53 12.14
CA GLU A 6 -6.30 -22.00 10.93
C GLU A 6 -5.64 -23.24 10.28
N GLY A 7 -4.55 -23.76 10.85
CA GLY A 7 -3.85 -24.94 10.33
C GLY A 7 -3.19 -24.73 8.96
N VAL A 8 -2.86 -23.50 8.60
CA VAL A 8 -2.22 -23.14 7.33
C VAL A 8 -0.72 -22.93 7.54
N GLU A 9 0.09 -23.62 6.75
CA GLU A 9 1.54 -23.39 6.73
C GLU A 9 1.87 -22.13 5.93
N LEU A 10 2.72 -21.27 6.51
CA LEU A 10 3.19 -20.05 5.86
C LEU A 10 4.70 -20.11 5.64
N GLU A 11 5.11 -19.72 4.44
CA GLU A 11 6.49 -19.33 4.18
C GLU A 11 6.64 -17.83 4.42
N LEU A 12 7.47 -17.44 5.40
CA LEU A 12 7.80 -16.05 5.67
C LEU A 12 9.19 -15.74 5.15
N VAL A 13 9.29 -14.78 4.23
CA VAL A 13 10.54 -14.40 3.59
C VAL A 13 10.83 -12.93 3.88
N GLN A 14 11.98 -12.64 4.49
CA GLN A 14 12.49 -11.28 4.60
C GLN A 14 13.21 -10.92 3.30
N ALA A 15 12.63 -10.04 2.49
CA ALA A 15 13.24 -9.60 1.24
C ALA A 15 12.83 -8.16 0.88
N ASP A 16 13.65 -7.52 0.05
CA ASP A 16 13.33 -6.22 -0.55
C ASP A 16 12.53 -6.45 -1.85
N LEU A 17 11.32 -5.90 -1.93
CA LEU A 17 10.43 -6.02 -3.08
C LEU A 17 11.04 -5.50 -4.39
N ARG A 18 12.01 -4.59 -4.33
CA ARG A 18 12.76 -4.10 -5.51
C ARG A 18 13.64 -5.18 -6.14
N SER A 19 13.92 -6.26 -5.41
CA SER A 19 14.79 -7.37 -5.84
C SER A 19 14.12 -8.75 -5.79
N PHE A 20 13.08 -8.93 -4.98
CA PHE A 20 12.40 -10.21 -4.82
C PHE A 20 11.60 -10.58 -6.06
N VAL A 21 11.91 -11.74 -6.65
CA VAL A 21 11.18 -12.31 -7.79
C VAL A 21 11.12 -13.82 -7.63
N ARG A 22 9.94 -14.42 -7.84
CA ARG A 22 9.75 -15.86 -7.99
C ARG A 22 8.93 -16.13 -9.24
N PRO A 23 9.57 -16.30 -10.41
CA PRO A 23 8.88 -16.33 -11.69
C PRO A 23 7.73 -17.32 -11.71
N GLU A 24 6.53 -16.84 -12.05
CA GLU A 24 5.32 -17.66 -12.23
C GLU A 24 4.97 -18.59 -11.04
N ALA A 25 5.39 -18.22 -9.83
CA ALA A 25 5.18 -19.03 -8.63
C ALA A 25 3.77 -18.88 -8.04
N PHE A 26 3.09 -17.76 -8.31
CA PHE A 26 1.87 -17.39 -7.60
C PHE A 26 0.66 -17.20 -8.54
N ASP A 27 -0.50 -17.65 -8.08
CA ASP A 27 -1.79 -17.40 -8.75
C ASP A 27 -2.34 -16.00 -8.41
N ALA A 28 -1.97 -15.45 -7.25
CA ALA A 28 -2.34 -14.11 -6.82
C ALA A 28 -1.25 -13.45 -5.96
N ALA A 29 -1.22 -12.12 -5.98
CA ALA A 29 -0.41 -11.28 -5.11
C ALA A 29 -1.27 -10.17 -4.52
N VAL A 30 -1.04 -9.83 -3.25
CA VAL A 30 -1.78 -8.78 -2.55
C VAL A 30 -0.82 -7.83 -1.86
N SER A 31 -1.09 -6.52 -1.96
CA SER A 31 -0.45 -5.47 -1.18
C SER A 31 -1.55 -4.65 -0.53
N LEU A 32 -1.64 -4.70 0.80
CA LEU A 32 -2.77 -4.16 1.57
C LEU A 32 -2.28 -3.19 2.64
N TYR A 33 -3.21 -2.41 3.19
CA TYR A 33 -2.99 -1.43 4.25
C TYR A 33 -2.01 -0.33 3.87
N THR A 34 -2.16 0.19 2.64
CA THR A 34 -1.36 1.34 2.18
C THR A 34 0.14 1.02 2.10
N SER A 35 0.50 -0.23 1.78
CA SER A 35 1.88 -0.75 1.78
C SER A 35 2.66 -0.51 0.46
N PHE A 36 2.40 0.58 -0.27
CA PHE A 36 3.06 0.91 -1.54
C PHE A 36 3.40 2.41 -1.65
N GLY A 37 4.40 2.77 -2.44
CA GLY A 37 4.82 4.16 -2.66
C GLY A 37 5.87 4.69 -1.68
N TYR A 38 6.61 3.81 -1.01
CA TYR A 38 7.64 4.18 -0.02
C TYR A 38 9.06 4.26 -0.62
N CYS A 39 9.24 4.00 -1.91
CA CYS A 39 10.55 4.15 -2.55
C CYS A 39 10.91 5.63 -2.75
N ASP A 40 12.20 5.87 -2.96
CA ASP A 40 12.72 7.22 -3.23
C ASP A 40 12.28 7.70 -4.63
N THR A 41 12.11 6.78 -5.57
CA THR A 41 11.78 7.11 -6.97
C THR A 41 10.58 6.32 -7.51
N VAL A 42 9.88 6.90 -8.48
CA VAL A 42 8.77 6.23 -9.18
C VAL A 42 9.29 4.99 -9.93
N GLU A 43 10.52 5.04 -10.44
CA GLU A 43 11.15 3.93 -11.17
C GLU A 43 11.35 2.69 -10.30
N GLU A 44 11.64 2.87 -9.01
CA GLU A 44 11.72 1.80 -8.02
C GLU A 44 10.35 1.23 -7.66
N ASP A 45 9.34 2.07 -7.47
CA ASP A 45 7.95 1.64 -7.28
C ASP A 45 7.47 0.81 -8.51
N MET A 46 7.77 1.28 -9.72
CA MET A 46 7.50 0.51 -10.94
C MET A 46 8.31 -0.80 -11.02
N ARG A 47 9.51 -0.84 -10.44
CA ARG A 47 10.30 -2.09 -10.38
C ARG A 47 9.60 -3.11 -9.49
N ILE A 48 9.04 -2.69 -8.36
CA ILE A 48 8.22 -3.55 -7.50
C ILE A 48 7.04 -4.11 -8.29
N LEU A 49 6.29 -3.27 -9.00
CA LEU A 49 5.15 -3.72 -9.82
C LEU A 49 5.57 -4.73 -10.90
N ARG A 50 6.70 -4.50 -11.58
CA ARG A 50 7.26 -5.46 -12.56
C ARG A 50 7.68 -6.77 -11.93
N ASN A 51 8.27 -6.74 -10.73
CA ASN A 51 8.68 -7.95 -10.01
C ASN A 51 7.47 -8.77 -9.54
N ILE A 52 6.41 -8.10 -9.09
CA ILE A 52 5.12 -8.73 -8.78
C ILE A 52 4.55 -9.40 -10.04
N ALA A 53 4.47 -8.66 -11.17
CA ALA A 53 4.02 -9.22 -12.44
C ALA A 53 4.89 -10.41 -12.87
N ALA A 54 6.21 -10.33 -12.79
CA ALA A 54 7.09 -11.46 -13.11
C ALA A 54 6.80 -12.69 -12.26
N SER A 55 6.42 -12.50 -11.00
CA SER A 55 6.18 -13.58 -10.05
C SER A 55 4.79 -14.23 -10.16
N LEU A 56 3.85 -13.57 -10.82
CA LEU A 56 2.52 -14.11 -11.10
C LEU A 56 2.55 -15.06 -12.29
N ARG A 57 1.71 -16.10 -12.27
CA ARG A 57 1.43 -16.93 -13.47
C ARG A 57 0.68 -16.11 -14.53
N PRO A 58 0.72 -16.47 -15.82
CA PRO A 58 -0.19 -15.92 -16.82
C PRO A 58 -1.64 -16.09 -16.37
N GLY A 59 -2.43 -15.02 -16.39
CA GLY A 59 -3.74 -15.02 -15.76
C GLY A 59 -3.66 -15.07 -14.23
N GLY A 60 -2.64 -14.46 -13.62
CA GLY A 60 -2.57 -14.23 -12.18
C GLY A 60 -3.28 -12.94 -11.78
N TRP A 61 -3.67 -12.83 -10.51
CA TRP A 61 -4.32 -11.64 -9.96
C TRP A 61 -3.36 -10.80 -9.13
N PHE A 62 -3.48 -9.48 -9.22
CA PHE A 62 -2.83 -8.55 -8.31
C PHE A 62 -3.88 -7.63 -7.69
N ILE A 63 -3.85 -7.50 -6.36
CA ILE A 63 -4.71 -6.59 -5.62
C ILE A 63 -3.80 -5.64 -4.84
N LEU A 64 -3.96 -4.34 -5.09
CA LEU A 64 -3.32 -3.28 -4.33
C LEU A 64 -4.40 -2.46 -3.64
N GLU A 65 -4.36 -2.40 -2.32
CA GLU A 65 -5.17 -1.50 -1.52
C GLU A 65 -4.27 -0.43 -0.87
N MET A 66 -4.65 0.83 -1.06
CA MET A 66 -3.97 1.97 -0.46
C MET A 66 -4.85 3.21 -0.38
N THR A 67 -4.47 4.15 0.48
CA THR A 67 -5.00 5.51 0.43
C THR A 67 -4.56 6.19 -0.87
N GLY A 68 -5.49 6.36 -1.81
CA GLY A 68 -5.25 7.11 -3.05
C GLY A 68 -5.13 8.62 -2.79
N ARG A 69 -4.48 9.34 -3.72
CA ARG A 69 -4.29 10.80 -3.63
C ARG A 69 -5.61 11.54 -3.46
N GLU A 70 -6.66 11.13 -4.17
CA GLU A 70 -7.98 11.77 -4.10
C GLU A 70 -8.59 11.65 -2.69
N ILE A 71 -8.44 10.48 -2.05
CA ILE A 71 -8.91 10.24 -0.68
C ILE A 71 -8.06 11.02 0.32
N ALA A 72 -6.73 10.98 0.16
CA ALA A 72 -5.79 11.71 1.03
C ALA A 72 -6.05 13.22 1.02
N VAL A 73 -6.36 13.80 -0.14
CA VAL A 73 -6.72 15.23 -0.27
C VAL A 73 -8.06 15.53 0.37
N ARG A 74 -9.08 14.69 0.14
CA ARG A 74 -10.44 14.88 0.67
C ARG A 74 -10.47 14.87 2.19
N ASP A 75 -9.74 13.92 2.79
CA ASP A 75 -9.84 13.61 4.22
C ASP A 75 -8.62 14.09 5.02
N PHE A 76 -7.78 14.96 4.45
CA PHE A 76 -6.55 15.40 5.08
C PHE A 76 -6.79 16.02 6.46
N THR A 77 -5.99 15.56 7.43
CA THR A 77 -5.82 16.18 8.76
C THR A 77 -4.33 16.36 9.01
N GLU A 78 -3.96 17.35 9.83
CA GLU A 78 -2.57 17.62 10.22
C GLU A 78 -2.00 16.56 11.19
N GLY A 79 -2.87 15.70 11.71
CA GLY A 79 -2.49 14.69 12.69
C GLY A 79 -3.69 14.21 13.49
N GLU A 80 -3.48 13.12 14.21
CA GLU A 80 -4.46 12.54 15.12
C GLU A 80 -3.74 11.97 16.34
N TRP A 81 -4.51 11.68 17.38
CA TRP A 81 -4.01 10.86 18.48
C TRP A 81 -5.00 9.76 18.77
N PHE A 82 -4.50 8.56 19.05
CA PHE A 82 -5.33 7.40 19.34
C PHE A 82 -4.55 6.36 20.14
N GLU A 83 -5.28 5.45 20.78
CA GLU A 83 -4.71 4.31 21.50
C GLU A 83 -4.68 3.08 20.61
N ARG A 84 -3.53 2.40 20.51
CA ARG A 84 -3.40 1.14 19.75
C ARG A 84 -2.39 0.20 20.39
N ALA A 85 -2.82 -1.04 20.62
CA ALA A 85 -1.97 -2.11 21.17
C ALA A 85 -1.22 -1.73 22.46
N GLY A 86 -1.82 -0.89 23.30
CA GLY A 86 -1.21 -0.43 24.56
C GLY A 86 -0.26 0.77 24.43
N TYR A 87 -0.21 1.40 23.25
CA TYR A 87 0.53 2.63 23.00
C TYR A 87 -0.43 3.80 22.74
N THR A 88 -0.09 4.98 23.29
CA THR A 88 -0.62 6.25 22.79
C THR A 88 0.16 6.61 21.53
N VAL A 89 -0.53 6.69 20.40
CA VAL A 89 0.05 7.06 19.12
C VAL A 89 -0.35 8.49 18.80
N LEU A 90 0.64 9.35 18.57
CA LEU A 90 0.45 10.70 18.03
C LEU A 90 0.98 10.73 16.61
N THR A 91 0.17 11.18 15.67
CA THR A 91 0.58 11.35 14.28
C THR A 91 0.66 12.84 13.94
N GLU A 92 1.68 13.20 13.18
CA GLU A 92 1.82 14.50 12.52
C GLU A 92 1.93 14.24 11.01
N PHE A 93 1.06 14.85 10.24
CA PHE A 93 1.00 14.70 8.79
C PHE A 93 1.28 16.03 8.11
N SER A 94 2.13 16.01 7.08
CA SER A 94 2.42 17.19 6.27
C SER A 94 2.50 16.83 4.79
N VAL A 95 1.98 17.71 3.95
CA VAL A 95 2.01 17.54 2.49
C VAL A 95 3.42 17.84 1.96
N THR A 96 3.94 16.95 1.12
CA THR A 96 5.19 17.13 0.38
C THR A 96 4.87 17.48 -1.08
N GLY A 97 5.50 18.54 -1.59
CA GLY A 97 5.28 19.02 -2.96
C GLY A 97 3.83 19.47 -3.19
N ALA A 98 3.33 19.29 -4.42
CA ALA A 98 1.94 19.60 -4.76
C ALA A 98 1.03 18.36 -4.57
N TRP A 99 0.97 17.82 -3.34
CA TRP A 99 0.32 16.53 -3.03
C TRP A 99 0.98 15.32 -3.71
N GLU A 100 2.30 15.40 -3.90
CA GLU A 100 3.10 14.32 -4.47
C GLU A 100 3.32 13.20 -3.46
N ALA A 101 3.47 13.57 -2.19
CA ALA A 101 3.65 12.63 -1.09
C ALA A 101 3.05 13.18 0.22
N LEU A 102 2.83 12.27 1.16
CA LEU A 102 2.47 12.57 2.53
C LEU A 102 3.63 12.18 3.44
N ARG A 103 4.22 13.16 4.12
CA ARG A 103 5.16 12.92 5.20
C ARG A 103 4.36 12.63 6.47
N SER A 104 4.62 11.46 7.05
CA SER A 104 3.97 10.98 8.27
C SER A 104 5.01 10.80 9.35
N ARG A 105 4.81 11.46 10.49
CA ARG A 105 5.58 11.24 11.70
C ARG A 105 4.69 10.60 12.75
N TRP A 106 5.15 9.49 13.30
CA TRP A 106 4.46 8.68 14.29
C TRP A 106 5.28 8.67 15.56
N ILE A 107 4.67 9.15 16.64
CA ILE A 107 5.26 9.16 17.97
C ILE A 107 4.46 8.16 18.80
N LEU A 108 5.08 7.04 19.14
CA LEU A 108 4.51 5.98 19.96
C LEU A 108 5.00 6.17 21.39
N LEU A 109 4.07 6.31 22.33
CA LEU A 109 4.34 6.40 23.77
C LEU A 109 3.82 5.14 24.44
N ASP A 110 4.67 4.44 25.18
CA ASP A 110 4.23 3.31 26.01
C ASP A 110 3.84 3.78 27.42
N SER A 111 3.08 2.93 28.12
CA SER A 111 2.66 3.18 29.50
C SER A 111 3.80 3.24 30.53
N GLY A 112 5.00 2.73 30.17
CA GLY A 112 6.21 2.77 30.97
C GLY A 112 7.07 4.02 30.75
N GLY A 113 6.62 4.97 29.92
CA GLY A 113 7.34 6.20 29.60
C GLY A 113 8.34 6.08 28.44
N GLY A 114 8.38 4.95 27.74
CA GLY A 114 9.14 4.80 26.51
C GLY A 114 8.51 5.58 25.37
N ARG A 115 9.36 6.09 24.48
CA ARG A 115 8.98 6.88 23.30
C ARG A 115 9.73 6.38 22.08
N THR A 116 9.00 6.11 21.01
CA THR A 116 9.58 5.81 19.69
C THR A 116 9.04 6.80 18.67
N ASP A 117 9.90 7.28 17.79
CA ASP A 117 9.59 8.32 16.81
C ASP A 117 10.01 7.81 15.42
N HIS A 118 9.05 7.73 14.52
CA HIS A 118 9.24 7.25 13.15
C HIS A 118 8.74 8.31 12.18
N THR A 119 9.55 8.68 11.20
CA THR A 119 9.11 9.55 10.11
C THR A 119 9.35 8.85 8.79
N TYR A 120 8.34 8.87 7.93
CA TYR A 120 8.42 8.31 6.59
C TYR A 120 7.60 9.13 5.61
N ASP A 121 8.02 9.13 4.35
CA ASP A 121 7.33 9.79 3.27
C ASP A 121 6.72 8.72 2.37
N GLN A 122 5.44 8.89 2.04
CA GLN A 122 4.73 8.00 1.14
C GLN A 122 4.26 8.77 -0.08
N ARG A 123 4.54 8.26 -1.29
CA ARG A 123 3.93 8.79 -2.52
C ARG A 123 2.42 8.68 -2.45
N LEU A 124 1.76 9.77 -2.79
CA LEU A 124 0.34 9.75 -3.07
C LEU A 124 0.17 9.51 -4.57
N TYR A 125 -0.28 8.31 -4.92
CA TYR A 125 -0.70 8.00 -6.28
C TYR A 125 -2.19 8.28 -6.47
N SER A 126 -2.53 8.96 -7.55
CA SER A 126 -3.92 9.02 -8.03
C SER A 126 -4.34 7.69 -8.64
N ALA A 127 -5.64 7.44 -8.64
CA ALA A 127 -6.22 6.26 -9.28
C ALA A 127 -5.85 6.19 -10.77
N VAL A 128 -5.82 7.34 -11.46
CA VAL A 128 -5.51 7.41 -12.89
C VAL A 128 -4.04 7.09 -13.16
N GLU A 129 -3.10 7.54 -12.32
CA GLU A 129 -1.68 7.21 -12.46
C GLU A 129 -1.45 5.71 -12.32
N LEU A 130 -1.93 5.09 -11.25
CA LEU A 130 -1.74 3.65 -11.04
C LEU A 130 -2.42 2.81 -12.11
N LYS A 131 -3.64 3.17 -12.52
CA LYS A 131 -4.34 2.51 -13.62
C LYS A 131 -3.54 2.53 -14.93
N ARG A 132 -2.76 3.60 -15.18
CA ARG A 132 -1.87 3.70 -16.34
C ARG A 132 -0.55 2.96 -16.15
N LEU A 133 -0.04 2.88 -14.92
CA LEU A 133 1.25 2.25 -14.61
C LEU A 133 1.19 0.72 -14.67
N LEU A 134 0.08 0.07 -14.29
CA LEU A 134 -0.01 -1.39 -14.31
C LEU A 134 0.26 -1.99 -15.70
N PRO A 135 -0.39 -1.52 -16.78
CA PRO A 135 -0.08 -2.01 -18.12
C PRO A 135 1.40 -1.87 -18.52
N ALA A 136 2.03 -0.76 -18.14
CA ALA A 136 3.46 -0.55 -18.36
C ALA A 136 4.37 -1.49 -17.53
N CYS A 137 3.81 -2.15 -16.52
CA CYS A 137 4.52 -3.10 -15.64
C CYS A 137 4.22 -4.57 -15.97
N GLY A 138 3.50 -4.87 -17.04
CA GLY A 138 3.24 -6.24 -17.51
C GLY A 138 1.90 -6.83 -17.07
N PHE A 139 0.96 -5.99 -16.64
CA PHE A 139 -0.43 -6.39 -16.40
C PHE A 139 -1.28 -6.16 -17.65
N SER A 140 -2.19 -7.07 -17.96
CA SER A 140 -3.14 -6.95 -19.09
C SER A 140 -4.36 -6.09 -18.78
N SER A 141 -4.67 -5.84 -17.51
CA SER A 141 -5.78 -4.99 -17.09
C SER A 141 -5.50 -4.26 -15.77
N ALA A 142 -6.26 -3.19 -15.52
CA ALA A 142 -6.22 -2.42 -14.29
C ALA A 142 -7.61 -1.79 -14.03
N GLU A 143 -8.26 -2.23 -12.97
CA GLU A 143 -9.58 -1.76 -12.51
C GLU A 143 -9.44 -1.11 -11.14
N VAL A 144 -10.23 -0.07 -10.87
CA VAL A 144 -10.14 0.70 -9.63
C VAL A 144 -11.51 0.76 -8.97
N TYR A 145 -11.54 0.46 -7.68
CA TYR A 145 -12.72 0.42 -6.83
C TYR A 145 -12.49 1.26 -5.56
N GLY A 146 -13.59 1.72 -4.98
CA GLY A 146 -13.65 2.56 -3.77
C GLY A 146 -13.69 1.78 -2.45
N ASP A 147 -13.81 0.45 -2.51
CA ASP A 147 -13.76 -0.49 -1.39
C ASP A 147 -13.66 -1.94 -1.93
N PHE A 148 -13.53 -2.92 -1.05
CA PHE A 148 -13.46 -4.36 -1.38
C PHE A 148 -14.78 -4.96 -1.88
N ASP A 149 -15.89 -4.23 -1.75
CA ASP A 149 -17.21 -4.63 -2.23
C ASP A 149 -17.47 -4.24 -3.70
N PHE A 150 -16.41 -3.82 -4.42
CA PHE A 150 -16.45 -3.32 -5.79
C PHE A 150 -17.23 -2.02 -5.97
N SER A 151 -17.45 -1.26 -4.89
CA SER A 151 -17.99 0.10 -4.97
C SER A 151 -17.17 0.96 -5.94
N PRO A 152 -17.81 1.93 -6.63
CA PRO A 152 -17.10 2.82 -7.54
C PRO A 152 -16.10 3.70 -6.80
N TYR A 153 -14.94 3.96 -7.40
CA TYR A 153 -13.98 4.94 -6.89
C TYR A 153 -14.44 6.37 -7.22
N ASN A 154 -15.08 7.05 -6.25
CA ASN A 154 -15.61 8.40 -6.37
C ASN A 154 -15.47 9.19 -5.05
N GLU A 155 -16.17 10.30 -4.90
CA GLU A 155 -16.10 11.17 -3.72
C GLU A 155 -16.53 10.49 -2.40
N LYS A 156 -17.12 9.29 -2.46
CA LYS A 156 -17.51 8.46 -1.31
C LYS A 156 -16.61 7.25 -1.09
N ALA A 157 -15.58 7.05 -1.92
CA ALA A 157 -14.64 5.95 -1.79
C ALA A 157 -13.98 5.97 -0.40
N ARG A 158 -13.87 4.81 0.24
CA ARG A 158 -13.25 4.66 1.57
C ARG A 158 -11.77 4.34 1.46
N THR A 159 -11.40 3.57 0.44
CA THR A 159 -10.02 3.29 0.06
C THR A 159 -9.91 3.15 -1.45
N MET A 160 -8.70 3.10 -1.99
CA MET A 160 -8.47 2.73 -3.39
C MET A 160 -8.10 1.25 -3.44
N VAL A 161 -8.94 0.43 -4.07
CA VAL A 161 -8.63 -0.96 -4.40
C VAL A 161 -8.39 -1.06 -5.89
N LEU A 162 -7.15 -1.36 -6.27
CA LEU A 162 -6.71 -1.56 -7.64
C LEU A 162 -6.56 -3.06 -7.91
N VAL A 163 -7.27 -3.56 -8.91
CA VAL A 163 -7.26 -4.97 -9.32
C VAL A 163 -6.63 -5.08 -10.70
N GLY A 164 -5.56 -5.86 -10.80
CA GLY A 164 -4.84 -6.13 -12.04
C GLY A 164 -4.86 -7.62 -12.40
N ARG A 165 -4.86 -7.89 -13.71
CA ARG A 165 -4.61 -9.23 -14.26
C ARG A 165 -3.26 -9.24 -14.94
N LYS A 166 -2.43 -10.26 -14.73
CA LYS A 166 -1.30 -10.54 -15.61
C LYS A 166 -1.83 -11.21 -16.87
#